data_AF-A0A086J571-F1
#
_entry.id   AF-A0A086J571-F1
#
_cell.length_a   1.000
_cell.length_b   1.000
_cell.length_c   1.000
_cell.angle_alpha   90.00
_cell.angle_beta   90.00
_cell.angle_gamma   90.00
#
_symmetry.space_group_name_H-M   'P 1'
#
loop_
_entity.id
_entity.type
_entity.pdbx_description
1 polymer ?
#
loop_
_entity_poly.entity_id
_entity_poly.type
_entity_poly.pdbx_seq_one_letter_code
_entity_poly.pdbx_strand_id
1 'polypeptide(L)'
;MAKKEKGKDQIKPKDAKKLVEDQMFGMKNKGKSAKLKKMASSLEASYLKTKPQAAEKKVEEPVFEAYEILQKVPVGVDPSTILCVNFKANKKCSKGTSCKFSHDLKKKTTAPVAQKEGAKEKDADGVERPVCKYYIDALKSGKHNPKWVCPNGNACLGKHSPPEGYILKEDAADIKTITQDELLEEKRANLPKTQTKMTEEKYKEWKEKREQNKIEQKKEEDKIKEGNLRLGKILPSGKDLFVYNPKIFIDDDEALEYDYNAREEEIESEEEAELAEKLTDTLNITN
;
A
#
# COMPACT_ATOMS: atom_id res chain seq x y z
N MET A 1 18.00 35.14 26.19
CA MET A 1 16.81 36.01 26.09
C MET A 1 15.89 35.47 25.00
N ALA A 2 14.89 34.68 25.38
CA ALA A 2 13.93 34.07 24.45
C ALA A 2 12.75 35.02 24.21
N LYS A 3 12.48 35.37 22.95
CA LYS A 3 11.25 36.06 22.55
C LYS A 3 10.10 35.05 22.58
N LYS A 4 9.10 35.28 23.44
CA LYS A 4 7.81 34.56 23.46
C LYS A 4 6.94 35.07 22.30
N GLU A 5 6.54 34.18 21.40
CA GLU A 5 5.46 34.43 20.43
C GLU A 5 4.10 34.47 21.17
N LYS A 6 3.26 35.46 20.84
CA LYS A 6 1.92 35.67 21.41
C LYS A 6 0.87 34.95 20.57
N GLY A 7 -0.14 34.42 21.27
CA GLY A 7 -1.17 33.53 20.76
C GLY A 7 -2.28 34.17 19.91
N LYS A 8 -3.02 33.26 19.29
CA LYS A 8 -4.08 33.42 18.28
C LYS A 8 -5.26 34.28 18.79
N ASP A 9 -5.65 35.28 18.00
CA ASP A 9 -6.68 36.28 18.31
C ASP A 9 -8.10 35.68 18.39
N GLN A 10 -8.82 36.01 19.48
CA GLN A 10 -10.27 35.81 19.60
C GLN A 10 -11.01 37.01 18.99
N ILE A 11 -12.01 36.77 18.14
CA ILE A 11 -12.85 37.82 17.54
C ILE A 11 -13.72 38.44 18.65
N LYS A 12 -13.60 39.75 18.85
CA LYS A 12 -14.35 40.46 19.91
C LYS A 12 -15.83 40.58 19.53
N PRO A 13 -16.76 40.63 20.50
CA PRO A 13 -18.21 40.67 20.26
C PRO A 13 -18.69 41.88 19.46
N LYS A 14 -17.96 43.00 19.49
CA LYS A 14 -18.26 44.17 18.64
C LYS A 14 -17.95 43.92 17.17
N ASP A 15 -16.92 43.13 16.89
CA ASP A 15 -16.49 42.81 15.53
C ASP A 15 -17.38 41.69 14.94
N ALA A 16 -17.80 40.72 15.77
CA ALA A 16 -18.80 39.72 15.38
C ALA A 16 -20.15 40.34 14.99
N LYS A 17 -20.62 41.35 15.73
CA LYS A 17 -21.84 42.09 15.37
C LYS A 17 -21.72 42.83 14.04
N LYS A 18 -20.59 43.51 13.80
CA LYS A 18 -20.33 44.20 12.53
C LYS A 18 -20.29 43.22 11.34
N LEU A 19 -19.67 42.06 11.50
CA LEU A 19 -19.60 41.02 10.46
C LEU A 19 -20.99 40.44 10.14
N VAL A 20 -21.84 40.24 11.15
CA VAL A 20 -23.23 39.77 10.93
C VAL A 20 -24.10 40.86 10.31
N GLU A 21 -23.93 42.12 10.68
CA GLU A 21 -24.67 43.24 10.08
C GLU A 21 -24.33 43.44 8.59
N ASP A 22 -23.06 43.25 8.22
CA ASP A 22 -22.54 43.33 6.86
C ASP A 22 -22.98 42.12 6.00
N GLN A 23 -22.92 40.89 6.54
CA GLN A 23 -23.42 39.70 5.83
C GLN A 23 -24.92 39.69 5.62
N MET A 24 -25.68 40.32 6.50
CA MET A 24 -27.12 40.47 6.31
C MET A 24 -27.49 41.73 5.52
N PHE A 25 -26.53 42.60 5.17
CA PHE A 25 -26.76 43.83 4.40
C PHE A 25 -27.42 43.52 3.06
N GLY A 26 -28.54 44.20 2.76
CA GLY A 26 -29.35 43.97 1.55
C GLY A 26 -30.61 43.10 1.74
N MET A 27 -30.76 42.38 2.84
CA MET A 27 -32.02 41.65 3.13
C MET A 27 -33.13 42.64 3.54
N LYS A 28 -34.07 42.90 2.65
CA LYS A 28 -35.26 43.72 2.95
C LYS A 28 -36.07 43.05 4.08
N ASN A 29 -36.49 43.83 5.09
CA ASN A 29 -37.17 43.41 6.34
C ASN A 29 -36.33 42.80 7.49
N LYS A 30 -35.09 43.25 7.70
CA LYS A 30 -34.22 42.89 8.86
C LYS A 30 -34.89 42.94 10.25
N GLY A 31 -35.83 43.86 10.49
CA GLY A 31 -36.45 44.07 11.80
C GLY A 31 -37.79 43.36 12.04
N LYS A 32 -38.40 42.75 11.01
CA LYS A 32 -39.82 42.35 11.05
C LYS A 32 -40.05 40.84 11.04
N SER A 33 -39.16 40.03 10.44
CA SER A 33 -39.30 38.58 10.44
C SER A 33 -38.62 37.94 11.64
N ALA A 34 -39.37 37.17 12.43
CA ALA A 34 -38.85 36.39 13.55
C ALA A 34 -37.79 35.36 13.11
N LYS A 35 -37.89 34.87 11.85
CA LYS A 35 -36.92 33.93 11.26
C LYS A 35 -35.56 34.60 11.02
N LEU A 36 -35.56 35.85 10.56
CA LEU A 36 -34.33 36.62 10.33
C LEU A 36 -33.63 37.01 11.64
N LYS A 37 -34.39 37.37 12.69
CA LYS A 37 -33.82 37.65 14.02
C LYS A 37 -33.15 36.42 14.64
N LYS A 38 -33.76 35.24 14.49
CA LYS A 38 -33.19 33.97 14.97
C LYS A 38 -31.93 33.58 14.18
N MET A 39 -31.93 33.80 12.86
CA MET A 39 -30.77 33.53 12.01
C MET A 39 -29.59 34.45 12.36
N ALA A 40 -29.84 35.76 12.55
CA ALA A 40 -28.85 36.74 12.97
C ALA A 40 -28.20 36.37 14.31
N SER A 41 -29.01 36.03 15.31
CA SER A 41 -28.53 35.61 16.63
C SER A 41 -27.73 34.30 16.57
N SER A 42 -28.11 33.37 15.70
CA SER A 42 -27.37 32.11 15.48
C SER A 42 -26.02 32.33 14.80
N LEU A 43 -25.92 33.28 13.86
CA LEU A 43 -24.69 33.68 13.20
C LEU A 43 -23.76 34.43 14.16
N GLU A 44 -24.26 35.37 14.96
CA GLU A 44 -23.44 36.03 16.00
C GLU A 44 -22.86 35.01 16.99
N ALA A 45 -23.67 34.02 17.37
CA ALA A 45 -23.24 32.94 18.25
C ALA A 45 -22.23 31.98 17.59
N SER A 46 -22.22 31.82 16.26
CA SER A 46 -21.22 31.00 15.56
C SER A 46 -19.88 31.70 15.45
N TYR A 47 -19.85 33.02 15.23
CA TYR A 47 -18.62 33.82 15.21
C TYR A 47 -17.97 33.98 16.59
N LEU A 48 -18.78 33.98 17.66
CA LEU A 48 -18.30 34.04 19.05
C LEU A 48 -17.89 32.69 19.63
N LYS A 49 -18.34 31.58 19.04
CA LYS A 49 -17.88 30.24 19.41
C LYS A 49 -16.53 30.00 18.73
N THR A 50 -15.45 30.22 19.47
CA THR A 50 -14.19 29.51 19.25
C THR A 50 -14.50 28.02 19.11
N LYS A 51 -13.93 27.34 18.11
CA LYS A 51 -14.09 25.89 17.87
C LYS A 51 -14.21 25.13 19.20
N PRO A 52 -15.16 24.18 19.36
CA PRO A 52 -15.22 23.38 20.57
C PRO A 52 -13.83 22.75 20.77
N GLN A 53 -13.24 23.02 21.94
CA GLN A 53 -12.25 22.13 22.50
C GLN A 53 -12.97 20.79 22.62
N ALA A 54 -12.70 19.88 21.68
CA ALA A 54 -12.90 18.48 21.93
C ALA A 54 -12.22 18.19 23.26
N ALA A 55 -12.96 17.59 24.20
CA ALA A 55 -12.37 17.09 25.42
C ALA A 55 -11.16 16.24 25.03
N GLU A 56 -9.96 16.73 25.36
CA GLU A 56 -8.73 15.95 25.35
C GLU A 56 -8.88 14.86 26.43
N LYS A 57 -9.64 13.79 26.13
CA LYS A 57 -9.06 12.48 26.40
C LYS A 57 -7.79 12.50 25.57
N LYS A 58 -6.64 12.50 26.24
CA LYS A 58 -5.36 12.13 25.65
C LYS A 58 -5.51 10.73 25.03
N VAL A 59 -6.12 10.66 23.86
CA VAL A 59 -5.62 9.78 22.82
C VAL A 59 -4.38 10.55 22.41
N GLU A 60 -3.26 10.17 23.00
CA GLU A 60 -1.98 10.37 22.35
C GLU A 60 -2.24 9.95 20.90
N GLU A 61 -2.26 10.90 19.96
CA GLU A 61 -2.03 10.52 18.58
C GLU A 61 -0.72 9.74 18.68
N PRO A 62 -0.69 8.41 18.45
CA PRO A 62 0.58 7.76 18.32
C PRO A 62 1.17 8.48 17.10
N VAL A 63 2.18 9.31 17.35
CA VAL A 63 3.13 9.73 16.34
C VAL A 63 3.45 8.43 15.65
N PHE A 64 2.92 8.28 14.43
CA PHE A 64 3.12 7.09 13.64
C PHE A 64 4.59 7.15 13.27
N GLU A 65 5.42 6.64 14.17
CA GLU A 65 6.80 6.34 13.93
C GLU A 65 6.74 5.37 12.77
N ALA A 66 7.01 5.89 11.58
CA ALA A 66 6.90 5.17 10.33
C ALA A 66 7.59 3.83 10.54
N TYR A 67 6.80 2.76 10.64
CA TYR A 67 7.26 1.45 11.08
C TYR A 67 8.50 1.11 10.27
N GLU A 68 9.64 1.03 10.96
CA GLU A 68 10.92 0.80 10.31
C GLU A 68 10.84 -0.56 9.63
N ILE A 69 10.81 -0.57 8.28
CA ILE A 69 10.67 -1.82 7.54
C ILE A 69 11.92 -2.65 7.81
N LEU A 70 11.78 -3.68 8.65
CA LEU A 70 12.83 -4.62 9.01
C LEU A 70 13.12 -5.53 7.81
N GLN A 71 14.10 -5.11 7.02
CA GLN A 71 14.56 -5.82 5.83
C GLN A 71 15.31 -7.09 6.22
N LYS A 72 14.74 -8.26 5.90
CA LYS A 72 15.37 -9.58 6.14
C LYS A 72 16.47 -9.82 5.09
N VAL A 73 17.60 -10.36 5.54
CA VAL A 73 18.75 -10.66 4.68
C VAL A 73 18.74 -12.15 4.34
N PRO A 74 18.80 -12.54 3.06
CA PRO A 74 19.00 -13.93 2.65
C PRO A 74 20.29 -14.49 3.23
N VAL A 75 20.29 -15.75 3.68
CA VAL A 75 21.46 -16.40 4.27
C VAL A 75 22.60 -16.42 3.25
N GLY A 76 23.78 -15.90 3.62
CA GLY A 76 24.97 -15.84 2.76
C GLY A 76 25.15 -14.55 1.96
N VAL A 77 24.25 -13.56 2.07
CA VAL A 77 24.42 -12.23 1.43
C VAL A 77 24.79 -11.20 2.49
N ASP A 78 25.89 -10.47 2.27
CA ASP A 78 26.30 -9.42 3.20
C ASP A 78 25.28 -8.27 3.23
N PRO A 79 24.75 -7.89 4.41
CA PRO A 79 23.70 -6.87 4.53
C PRO A 79 24.05 -5.52 3.90
N SER A 80 25.33 -5.15 3.89
CA SER A 80 25.84 -3.89 3.32
C SER A 80 25.82 -3.86 1.79
N THR A 81 25.66 -5.00 1.13
CA THR A 81 25.54 -5.09 -0.34
C THR A 81 24.11 -4.79 -0.80
N ILE A 82 23.14 -4.87 0.11
CA ILE A 82 21.73 -4.66 -0.19
C ILE A 82 21.35 -3.21 0.12
N LEU A 83 20.60 -2.56 -0.77
CA LEU A 83 20.10 -1.21 -0.54
C LEU A 83 19.12 -1.18 0.65
N CYS A 84 19.27 -0.16 1.50
CA CYS A 84 18.35 0.08 2.60
C CYS A 84 16.97 0.46 2.07
N VAL A 85 15.94 -0.30 2.42
CA VAL A 85 14.55 -0.03 2.04
C VAL A 85 14.08 1.34 2.53
N ASN A 86 14.43 1.74 3.75
CA ASN A 86 14.04 3.05 4.30
C ASN A 86 14.73 4.21 3.56
N PHE A 87 16.00 4.04 3.17
CA PHE A 87 16.71 5.02 2.36
C PHE A 87 16.16 5.11 0.94
N LYS A 88 15.78 3.96 0.34
CA LYS A 88 15.16 3.91 -0.98
C LYS A 88 13.77 4.56 -1.00
N ALA A 89 12.96 4.36 0.05
CA ALA A 89 11.61 4.89 0.14
C ALA A 89 11.58 6.37 0.53
N ASN A 90 12.39 6.78 1.51
CA ASN A 90 12.27 8.10 2.15
C ASN A 90 13.45 9.04 1.85
N LYS A 91 14.48 8.60 1.11
CA LYS A 91 15.79 9.29 0.93
C LYS A 91 16.53 9.61 2.24
N LYS A 92 15.98 9.19 3.38
CA LYS A 92 16.52 9.36 4.73
C LYS A 92 16.28 8.06 5.49
N CYS A 93 17.30 7.56 6.16
CA CYS A 93 17.24 6.39 7.04
C CYS A 93 17.54 6.87 8.47
N SER A 94 16.76 6.41 9.45
CA SER A 94 16.96 6.71 10.88
C SER A 94 18.35 6.30 11.39
N LYS A 95 18.91 5.24 10.81
CA LYS A 95 20.24 4.71 11.16
C LYS A 95 21.40 5.47 10.50
N GLY A 96 21.13 6.38 9.56
CA GLY A 96 22.16 7.22 8.93
C GLY A 96 23.38 6.41 8.45
N THR A 97 24.58 6.84 8.79
CA THR A 97 25.85 6.16 8.45
C THR A 97 26.06 4.82 9.18
N SER A 98 25.31 4.54 10.25
CA SER A 98 25.39 3.27 10.99
C SER A 98 24.45 2.19 10.44
N CYS A 99 23.75 2.48 9.34
CA CYS A 99 22.86 1.52 8.70
C CYS A 99 23.65 0.31 8.19
N LYS A 100 23.20 -0.89 8.56
CA LYS A 100 23.77 -2.16 8.11
C LYS A 100 23.56 -2.43 6.60
N PHE A 101 22.73 -1.61 5.95
CA PHE A 101 22.37 -1.67 4.54
C PHE A 101 22.94 -0.46 3.75
N SER A 102 23.19 -0.63 2.45
CA SER A 102 23.76 0.42 1.60
C SER A 102 22.82 1.61 1.39
N HIS A 103 23.39 2.83 1.44
CA HIS A 103 22.73 4.09 1.09
C HIS A 103 23.13 4.63 -0.29
N ASP A 104 23.74 3.82 -1.14
CA ASP A 104 24.13 4.24 -2.49
C ASP A 104 23.03 3.91 -3.51
N LEU A 105 22.19 4.86 -3.90
CA LEU A 105 21.12 4.67 -4.92
C LEU A 105 21.63 4.11 -6.26
N LYS A 106 22.93 4.23 -6.55
CA LYS A 106 23.58 3.72 -7.75
C LYS A 106 23.96 2.24 -7.68
N LYS A 107 24.01 1.62 -6.49
CA LYS A 107 24.25 0.18 -6.34
C LYS A 107 22.97 -0.57 -6.71
N LYS A 108 22.94 -1.22 -7.88
CA LYS A 108 21.84 -2.11 -8.25
C LYS A 108 21.82 -3.27 -7.25
N THR A 109 20.66 -3.55 -6.62
CA THR A 109 20.42 -4.79 -5.88
C THR A 109 20.30 -5.95 -6.86
N THR A 110 21.39 -6.31 -7.51
CA THR A 110 21.56 -7.66 -8.01
C THR A 110 22.33 -8.35 -6.91
N ALA A 111 21.68 -9.25 -6.18
CA ALA A 111 22.41 -10.23 -5.40
C ALA A 111 23.53 -10.77 -6.31
N PRO A 112 24.81 -10.74 -5.92
CA PRO A 112 25.77 -11.56 -6.62
C PRO A 112 25.24 -12.98 -6.45
N VAL A 113 24.85 -13.62 -7.56
CA VAL A 113 24.77 -15.08 -7.60
C VAL A 113 26.12 -15.51 -7.05
N ALA A 114 26.12 -16.31 -5.98
CA ALA A 114 27.33 -16.83 -5.38
C ALA A 114 28.13 -17.52 -6.48
N GLN A 115 29.09 -16.80 -7.06
CA GLN A 115 30.12 -17.37 -7.89
C GLN A 115 30.96 -18.16 -6.90
N LYS A 116 30.68 -19.46 -6.79
CA LYS A 116 31.74 -20.39 -6.40
C LYS A 116 32.90 -20.07 -7.33
N GLU A 117 34.07 -19.85 -6.75
CA GLU A 117 35.33 -19.75 -7.47
C GLU A 117 35.57 -21.08 -8.20
N GLY A 118 34.89 -21.24 -9.34
CA GLY A 118 35.13 -22.31 -10.30
C GLY A 118 36.43 -21.98 -11.00
N ALA A 119 37.32 -22.96 -11.05
CA ALA A 119 38.61 -22.88 -11.71
C ALA A 119 38.46 -22.23 -13.10
N LYS A 120 39.21 -21.13 -13.31
CA LYS A 120 39.30 -20.48 -14.62
C LYS A 120 40.05 -21.40 -15.58
N GLU A 121 39.34 -22.21 -16.36
CA GLU A 121 39.94 -22.91 -17.49
C GLU A 121 40.25 -21.89 -18.60
N LYS A 122 41.54 -21.76 -18.90
CA LYS A 122 42.05 -20.92 -19.98
C LYS A 122 42.02 -21.76 -21.26
N ASP A 123 41.49 -21.20 -22.35
CA ASP A 123 41.75 -21.75 -23.69
C ASP A 123 43.28 -21.68 -23.97
N ALA A 124 43.80 -22.51 -24.87
CA ALA A 124 45.23 -22.64 -25.19
C ALA A 124 45.94 -21.31 -25.58
N ASP A 125 45.19 -20.26 -25.93
CA ASP A 125 45.69 -18.95 -26.35
C ASP A 125 45.52 -17.83 -25.30
N GLY A 126 45.00 -18.13 -24.10
CA GLY A 126 44.95 -17.17 -22.98
C GLY A 126 44.03 -15.95 -23.15
N VAL A 127 43.21 -15.88 -24.21
CA VAL A 127 42.26 -14.79 -24.45
C VAL A 127 40.86 -15.17 -23.94
N GLU A 128 40.37 -14.44 -22.94
CA GLU A 128 39.00 -14.57 -22.43
C GLU A 128 37.99 -14.11 -23.50
N ARG A 129 37.35 -15.06 -24.18
CA ARG A 129 36.28 -14.76 -25.14
C ARG A 129 34.90 -14.85 -24.47
N PRO A 130 34.08 -13.78 -24.51
CA PRO A 130 32.75 -13.79 -23.93
C PRO A 130 31.80 -14.73 -24.70
N VAL A 131 30.70 -15.15 -24.07
CA VAL A 131 29.66 -15.96 -24.72
C VAL A 131 28.97 -15.13 -25.81
N CYS A 132 28.69 -15.75 -26.95
CA CYS A 132 28.05 -15.11 -28.09
C CYS A 132 26.64 -14.61 -27.73
N LYS A 133 26.33 -13.35 -28.07
CA LYS A 133 25.03 -12.72 -27.79
C LYS A 133 23.85 -13.47 -28.44
N TYR A 134 24.00 -13.86 -29.72
CA TYR A 134 22.96 -14.60 -30.45
C TYR A 134 22.71 -15.98 -29.86
N TYR A 135 23.72 -16.57 -29.23
CA TYR A 135 23.59 -17.85 -28.55
C TYR A 135 22.77 -17.72 -27.25
N ILE A 136 22.99 -16.66 -26.46
CA ILE A 136 22.16 -16.35 -25.29
C ILE A 136 20.71 -16.08 -25.70
N ASP A 137 20.48 -15.41 -26.82
CA ASP A 137 19.13 -15.15 -27.34
C ASP A 137 18.46 -16.44 -27.85
N ALA A 138 19.23 -17.36 -28.44
CA ALA A 138 18.75 -18.69 -28.83
C ALA A 138 18.38 -19.56 -27.60
N LEU A 139 19.21 -19.53 -26.55
CA LEU A 139 18.93 -20.20 -25.27
C LEU A 139 17.67 -19.65 -24.60
N LYS A 140 17.50 -18.32 -24.60
CA LYS A 140 16.29 -17.69 -24.02
C LYS A 140 15.02 -17.98 -24.82
N SER A 141 15.15 -18.12 -26.13
CA SER A 141 14.04 -18.44 -27.04
C SER A 141 13.79 -19.94 -27.19
N GLY A 142 14.57 -20.80 -26.53
CA GLY A 142 14.44 -22.27 -26.61
C GLY A 142 14.84 -22.86 -27.97
N LYS A 143 15.48 -22.08 -28.86
CA LYS A 143 15.84 -22.51 -30.23
C LYS A 143 17.28 -23.04 -30.33
N HIS A 144 17.82 -23.58 -29.25
CA HIS A 144 19.23 -24.00 -29.14
C HIS A 144 19.51 -25.41 -29.68
N ASN A 145 18.75 -25.86 -30.67
CA ASN A 145 18.83 -27.22 -31.21
C ASN A 145 20.22 -27.51 -31.83
N PRO A 146 20.62 -28.79 -31.99
CA PRO A 146 21.92 -29.17 -32.57
C PRO A 146 22.17 -28.65 -34.00
N LYS A 147 21.11 -28.20 -34.69
CA LYS A 147 21.16 -27.56 -36.02
C LYS A 147 21.22 -26.03 -35.96
N TRP A 148 21.30 -25.44 -34.77
CA TRP A 148 21.38 -24.00 -34.61
C TRP A 148 22.75 -23.51 -35.08
N VAL A 149 22.73 -22.65 -36.10
CA VAL A 149 23.92 -21.99 -36.62
C VAL A 149 23.86 -20.53 -36.19
N CYS A 150 24.97 -20.04 -35.62
CA CYS A 150 25.08 -18.64 -35.24
C CYS A 150 24.96 -17.76 -36.49
N PRO A 151 24.19 -16.66 -36.45
CA PRO A 151 24.14 -15.69 -37.55
C PRO A 151 25.50 -15.07 -37.90
N ASN A 152 26.46 -15.08 -36.98
CA ASN A 152 27.84 -14.65 -37.22
C ASN A 152 28.71 -15.74 -37.89
N GLY A 153 28.15 -16.91 -38.20
CA GLY A 153 28.85 -18.04 -38.78
C GLY A 153 29.81 -18.77 -37.83
N ASN A 154 30.64 -19.63 -38.41
CA ASN A 154 31.60 -20.48 -37.68
C ASN A 154 32.82 -19.72 -37.12
N ALA A 155 33.05 -18.49 -37.59
CA ALA A 155 34.12 -17.60 -37.11
C ALA A 155 33.58 -16.55 -36.12
N CYS A 156 32.61 -16.92 -35.28
CA CYS A 156 32.11 -16.00 -34.28
C CYS A 156 33.18 -15.72 -33.21
N LEU A 157 33.37 -14.45 -32.88
CA LEU A 157 34.31 -14.00 -31.84
C LEU A 157 33.94 -14.49 -30.43
N GLY A 158 32.69 -14.89 -30.22
CA GLY A 158 32.18 -15.35 -28.93
C GLY A 158 31.96 -16.86 -28.85
N LYS A 159 32.06 -17.43 -27.65
CA LYS A 159 31.85 -18.87 -27.42
C LYS A 159 30.37 -19.25 -27.65
N HIS A 160 30.11 -20.34 -28.38
CA HIS A 160 28.77 -20.92 -28.62
C HIS A 160 28.43 -22.02 -27.61
N SER A 161 28.70 -21.77 -26.33
CA SER A 161 28.42 -22.69 -25.22
C SER A 161 27.76 -21.90 -24.10
N PRO A 162 26.82 -22.49 -23.31
CA PRO A 162 26.20 -21.78 -22.21
C PRO A 162 27.29 -21.36 -21.21
N PRO A 163 27.15 -20.18 -20.59
CA PRO A 163 28.04 -19.81 -19.49
C PRO A 163 28.07 -20.94 -18.45
N GLU A 164 29.26 -21.28 -17.94
CA GLU A 164 29.40 -22.28 -16.89
C GLU A 164 28.49 -21.93 -15.70
N GLY A 165 27.56 -22.85 -15.37
CA GLY A 165 26.53 -22.64 -14.34
C GLY A 165 25.16 -22.17 -14.85
N TYR A 166 24.93 -21.99 -16.16
CA TYR A 166 23.60 -21.73 -16.71
C TYR A 166 22.78 -23.02 -16.78
N ILE A 167 21.90 -23.22 -15.79
CA ILE A 167 20.90 -24.29 -15.79
C ILE A 167 19.78 -23.89 -16.76
N LEU A 168 19.53 -24.70 -17.81
CA LEU A 168 18.39 -24.44 -18.69
C LEU A 168 17.09 -24.55 -17.89
N LYS A 169 16.07 -23.78 -18.29
CA LYS A 169 14.78 -23.78 -17.57
C LYS A 169 14.13 -25.17 -17.50
N GLU A 170 14.47 -26.04 -18.45
CA GLU A 170 14.02 -27.43 -18.51
C GLU A 170 14.72 -28.28 -17.43
N ASP A 171 16.02 -28.09 -17.22
CA ASP A 171 16.80 -28.75 -16.16
C ASP A 171 16.58 -28.14 -14.76
N ALA A 172 15.98 -26.94 -14.69
CA ALA A 172 15.65 -26.26 -13.43
C ALA A 172 14.46 -26.91 -12.70
N ALA A 173 13.63 -27.68 -13.41
CA ALA A 173 12.53 -28.44 -12.80
C ALA A 173 13.04 -29.63 -11.97
N ASP A 174 14.26 -30.12 -12.25
CA ASP A 174 14.92 -31.22 -11.55
C ASP A 174 15.88 -30.73 -10.45
N ILE A 175 15.84 -29.43 -10.11
CA ILE A 175 16.53 -28.91 -8.92
C ILE A 175 15.85 -29.53 -7.70
N LYS A 176 16.44 -30.64 -7.23
CA LYS A 176 16.24 -31.30 -5.95
C LYS A 176 15.58 -30.35 -4.95
N THR A 177 14.26 -30.45 -4.89
CA THR A 177 13.51 -30.03 -3.72
C THR A 177 14.14 -30.81 -2.58
N ILE A 178 14.97 -30.13 -1.77
CA ILE A 178 15.54 -30.69 -0.55
C ILE A 178 14.39 -31.41 0.13
N THR A 179 14.51 -32.72 0.20
CA THR A 179 13.39 -33.54 0.66
C THR A 179 13.08 -33.08 2.08
N GLN A 180 11.80 -33.13 2.46
CA GLN A 180 11.40 -32.71 3.80
C GLN A 180 12.25 -33.38 4.89
N ASP A 181 12.71 -34.60 4.62
CA ASP A 181 13.59 -35.40 5.47
C ASP A 181 15.03 -34.87 5.54
N GLU A 182 15.63 -34.46 4.42
CA GLU A 182 16.96 -33.85 4.39
C GLU A 182 16.99 -32.53 5.19
N LEU A 183 15.92 -31.74 5.09
CA LEU A 183 15.75 -30.51 5.87
C LEU A 183 15.47 -30.79 7.37
N LEU A 184 14.82 -31.91 7.68
CA LEU A 184 14.62 -32.36 9.07
C LEU A 184 15.93 -32.84 9.70
N GLU A 185 16.77 -33.54 8.94
CA GLU A 185 18.09 -34.02 9.39
C GLU A 185 19.05 -32.87 9.65
N GLU A 186 19.08 -31.86 8.77
CA GLU A 186 19.88 -30.64 8.98
C GLU A 186 19.42 -29.88 10.25
N LYS A 187 18.10 -29.74 10.44
CA LYS A 187 17.55 -29.11 11.66
C LYS A 187 17.88 -29.89 12.92
N ARG A 188 17.89 -31.23 12.86
CA ARG A 188 18.32 -32.11 13.97
C ARG A 188 19.81 -31.95 14.29
N ALA A 189 20.66 -31.86 13.27
CA ALA A 189 22.09 -31.63 13.44
C ALA A 189 22.40 -30.27 14.07
N ASN A 190 21.58 -29.25 13.75
CA ASN A 190 21.72 -27.89 14.26
C ASN A 190 21.10 -27.65 15.65
N LEU A 191 20.38 -28.62 16.22
CA LEU A 191 19.82 -28.49 17.58
C LEU A 191 20.93 -28.56 18.63
N PRO A 192 20.91 -27.71 19.68
CA PRO A 192 21.91 -27.75 20.75
C PRO A 192 21.86 -29.09 21.49
N LYS A 193 23.02 -29.58 21.91
CA LYS A 193 23.17 -30.87 22.63
C LYS A 193 22.42 -30.91 23.96
N THR A 194 22.20 -29.76 24.61
CA THR A 194 21.38 -29.62 25.82
C THR A 194 19.94 -29.29 25.43
N GLN A 195 19.08 -30.31 25.39
CA GLN A 195 17.66 -30.16 25.10
C GLN A 195 16.82 -30.25 26.37
N THR A 196 15.77 -29.44 26.45
CA THR A 196 14.79 -29.52 27.54
C THR A 196 13.95 -30.78 27.36
N LYS A 197 14.00 -31.71 28.32
CA LYS A 197 13.11 -32.88 28.32
C LYS A 197 11.66 -32.40 28.36
N MET A 198 10.85 -32.91 27.44
CA MET A 198 9.43 -32.56 27.35
C MET A 198 8.69 -33.28 28.49
N THR A 199 8.33 -32.53 29.53
CA THR A 199 7.45 -32.98 30.63
C THR A 199 6.03 -32.46 30.38
N GLU A 200 5.02 -33.05 31.02
CA GLU A 200 3.62 -32.64 30.84
C GLU A 200 3.39 -31.16 31.18
N GLU A 201 4.00 -30.68 32.28
CA GLU A 201 3.92 -29.29 32.73
C GLU A 201 4.49 -28.33 31.66
N LYS A 202 5.66 -28.64 31.11
CA LYS A 202 6.29 -27.84 30.04
C LYS A 202 5.50 -27.86 28.75
N TYR A 203 4.81 -28.97 28.45
CA TYR A 203 3.94 -29.06 27.29
C TYR A 203 2.70 -28.16 27.43
N LYS A 204 2.09 -28.11 28.63
CA LYS A 204 0.97 -27.19 28.92
C LYS A 204 1.41 -25.73 28.76
N GLU A 205 2.54 -25.34 29.36
CA GLU A 205 3.11 -24.00 29.20
C GLU A 205 3.40 -23.66 27.73
N TRP A 206 3.98 -24.59 26.96
CA TRP A 206 4.22 -24.39 25.52
C TRP A 206 2.92 -24.21 24.74
N LYS A 207 1.88 -24.97 25.06
CA LYS A 207 0.57 -24.91 24.40
C LYS A 207 -0.12 -23.58 24.68
N GLU A 208 -0.12 -23.13 25.93
CA GLU A 208 -0.64 -21.82 26.32
C GLU A 208 0.14 -20.69 25.64
N LYS A 209 1.47 -20.76 25.63
CA LYS A 209 2.32 -19.77 24.95
C LYS A 209 2.08 -19.74 23.44
N ARG A 210 1.84 -20.89 22.80
CA ARG A 210 1.48 -20.98 21.38
C ARG A 210 0.14 -20.31 21.08
N GLU A 211 -0.87 -20.55 21.91
CA GLU A 211 -2.18 -19.93 21.75
C GLU A 211 -2.12 -18.41 22.00
N GLN A 212 -1.41 -17.98 23.04
CA GLN A 212 -1.16 -16.56 23.32
C GLN A 212 -0.44 -15.88 22.16
N ASN A 213 0.64 -16.46 21.64
CA ASN A 213 1.36 -15.91 20.47
C ASN A 213 0.46 -15.83 19.24
N LYS A 214 -0.43 -16.81 19.02
CA LYS A 214 -1.37 -16.80 17.89
C LYS A 214 -2.41 -15.70 18.04
N ILE A 215 -2.91 -15.47 19.25
CA ILE A 215 -3.85 -14.38 19.55
C ILE A 215 -3.14 -13.03 19.39
N GLU A 216 -1.91 -12.88 19.86
CA GLU A 216 -1.12 -11.66 19.74
C GLU A 216 -0.81 -11.31 18.28
N GLN A 217 -0.39 -12.30 17.49
CA GLN A 217 -0.18 -12.12 16.04
C GLN A 217 -1.47 -11.67 15.33
N LYS A 218 -2.61 -12.30 15.63
CA LYS A 218 -3.89 -11.85 15.06
C LYS A 218 -4.23 -10.42 15.46
N LYS A 219 -4.03 -10.05 16.73
CA LYS A 219 -4.25 -8.67 17.20
C LYS A 219 -3.34 -7.67 16.50
N GLU A 220 -2.10 -8.03 16.22
CA GLU A 220 -1.16 -7.17 15.49
C GLU A 220 -1.57 -7.02 14.02
N GLU A 221 -1.94 -8.13 13.36
CA GLU A 221 -2.48 -8.09 12.00
C GLU A 221 -3.77 -7.25 11.91
N ASP A 222 -4.68 -7.40 12.86
CA ASP A 222 -5.93 -6.66 12.89
C ASP A 222 -5.70 -5.16 13.17
N LYS A 223 -4.73 -4.79 14.03
CA LYS A 223 -4.30 -3.39 14.19
C LYS A 223 -3.73 -2.81 12.90
N ILE A 224 -2.94 -3.58 12.15
CA ILE A 224 -2.38 -3.16 10.86
C ILE A 224 -3.52 -2.97 9.84
N LYS A 225 -4.48 -3.91 9.78
CA LYS A 225 -5.65 -3.82 8.90
C LYS A 225 -6.51 -2.62 9.25
N GLU A 226 -6.79 -2.39 10.53
CA GLU A 226 -7.56 -1.24 11.00
C GLU A 226 -6.85 0.08 10.66
N GLY A 227 -5.53 0.16 10.87
CA GLY A 227 -4.74 1.32 10.47
C GLY A 227 -4.80 1.59 8.97
N ASN A 228 -4.69 0.54 8.15
CA ASN A 228 -4.80 0.66 6.69
C ASN A 228 -6.22 1.01 6.22
N LEU A 229 -7.25 0.50 6.91
CA LEU A 229 -8.66 0.81 6.68
C LEU A 229 -8.96 2.29 7.00
N ARG A 230 -8.50 2.78 8.15
CA ARG A 230 -8.66 4.20 8.55
C ARG A 230 -7.96 5.17 7.60
N LEU A 231 -6.84 4.74 7.00
CA LEU A 231 -6.10 5.50 5.99
C LEU A 231 -6.66 5.34 4.57
N GLY A 232 -7.72 4.54 4.36
CA GLY A 232 -8.32 4.30 3.05
C GLY A 232 -7.40 3.56 2.06
N LYS A 233 -6.34 2.90 2.54
CA LYS A 233 -5.37 2.17 1.69
C LYS A 233 -5.86 0.79 1.28
N ILE A 234 -6.83 0.25 2.02
CA ILE A 234 -7.47 -1.03 1.74
C ILE A 234 -8.97 -0.78 1.71
N LEU A 235 -9.63 -1.26 0.66
CA LEU A 235 -11.09 -1.35 0.63
C LEU A 235 -11.48 -2.54 1.53
N PRO A 236 -12.15 -2.31 2.66
CA PRO A 236 -12.59 -3.39 3.55
C PRO A 236 -13.55 -4.33 2.80
N SER A 237 -13.54 -5.62 3.15
CA SER A 237 -14.64 -6.50 2.76
C SER A 237 -15.95 -5.98 3.37
N GLY A 238 -17.09 -6.19 2.71
CA GLY A 238 -18.39 -5.81 3.29
C GLY A 238 -18.57 -6.35 4.71
N LYS A 239 -18.14 -7.59 4.96
CA LYS A 239 -18.14 -8.20 6.31
C LYS A 239 -17.28 -7.43 7.33
N ASP A 240 -16.15 -6.88 6.89
CA ASP A 240 -15.26 -6.12 7.77
C ASP A 240 -15.86 -4.77 8.15
N LEU A 241 -16.61 -4.12 7.24
CA LEU A 241 -17.37 -2.92 7.57
C LEU A 241 -18.45 -3.20 8.63
N PHE A 242 -19.18 -4.32 8.52
CA PHE A 242 -20.21 -4.70 9.49
C PHE A 242 -19.65 -4.91 10.90
N VAL A 243 -18.44 -5.45 11.03
CA VAL A 243 -17.78 -5.64 12.33
C VAL A 243 -17.21 -4.32 12.86
N TYR A 244 -16.67 -3.46 12.00
CA TYR A 244 -16.05 -2.20 12.38
C TYR A 244 -17.07 -1.15 12.87
N ASN A 245 -18.18 -0.98 12.15
CA ASN A 245 -19.26 -0.10 12.60
C ASN A 245 -20.63 -0.56 12.07
N PRO A 246 -21.36 -1.40 12.85
CA PRO A 246 -22.67 -1.90 12.48
C PRO A 246 -23.71 -0.80 12.24
N LYS A 247 -23.52 0.41 12.77
CA LYS A 247 -24.48 1.53 12.68
C LYS A 247 -24.36 2.33 11.39
N ILE A 248 -23.33 2.09 10.57
CA ILE A 248 -23.23 2.69 9.23
C ILE A 248 -24.24 2.04 8.29
N PHE A 249 -24.60 0.79 8.56
CA PHE A 249 -25.66 0.08 7.86
C PHE A 249 -26.97 0.34 8.59
N ILE A 250 -27.61 1.44 8.19
CA ILE A 250 -29.01 1.67 8.51
C ILE A 250 -29.76 0.99 7.36
N ASP A 251 -30.45 -0.11 7.67
CA ASP A 251 -31.47 -0.62 6.76
C ASP A 251 -32.55 0.47 6.73
N ASP A 252 -32.54 1.26 5.66
CA ASP A 252 -33.55 2.30 5.45
C ASP A 252 -34.83 1.57 5.02
N ASP A 253 -35.80 1.49 5.93
CA ASP A 253 -37.07 0.78 5.70
C ASP A 253 -37.83 1.35 4.47
N GLU A 254 -37.50 2.58 4.05
CA GLU A 254 -38.05 3.29 2.88
C GLU A 254 -37.29 2.99 1.57
N ALA A 255 -36.13 2.30 1.61
CA ALA A 255 -35.39 1.93 0.40
C ALA A 255 -36.13 0.94 -0.52
N LEU A 256 -37.15 0.26 0.00
CA LEU A 256 -38.07 -0.57 -0.79
C LEU A 256 -39.25 0.22 -1.38
N GLU A 257 -39.49 1.45 -0.92
CA GLU A 257 -40.64 2.28 -1.32
C GLU A 257 -40.27 3.35 -2.37
N TYR A 258 -38.99 3.40 -2.78
CA TYR A 258 -38.58 4.20 -3.94
C TYR A 258 -39.11 3.56 -5.23
N ASP A 259 -40.28 4.00 -5.67
CA ASP A 259 -40.88 3.58 -6.94
C ASP A 259 -40.06 4.15 -8.12
N TYR A 260 -39.10 3.36 -8.58
CA TYR A 260 -38.28 3.69 -9.74
C TYR A 260 -39.13 3.88 -11.02
N ASN A 261 -40.34 3.31 -11.08
CA ASN A 261 -41.23 3.46 -12.25
C ASN A 261 -41.83 4.86 -12.32
N ALA A 262 -42.19 5.48 -11.18
CA ALA A 262 -42.76 6.82 -11.16
C ALA A 262 -41.81 7.88 -11.74
N ARG A 263 -40.50 7.72 -11.55
CA ARG A 263 -39.48 8.59 -12.17
C ARG A 263 -39.33 8.33 -13.67
N GLU A 264 -39.50 7.08 -14.11
CA GLU A 264 -39.46 6.73 -15.54
C GLU A 264 -40.68 7.30 -16.27
N GLU A 265 -41.87 7.23 -15.67
CA GLU A 265 -43.10 7.83 -16.19
C GLU A 265 -43.03 9.37 -16.30
N GLU A 266 -42.41 10.06 -15.33
CA GLU A 266 -42.18 11.52 -15.43
C GLU A 266 -41.27 11.86 -16.62
N ILE A 267 -40.19 11.10 -16.82
CA ILE A 267 -39.25 11.32 -17.93
C ILE A 267 -39.92 11.04 -19.28
N GLU A 268 -40.66 9.95 -19.40
CA GLU A 268 -41.42 9.63 -20.62
C GLU A 268 -42.45 10.72 -20.95
N SER A 269 -43.11 11.27 -19.93
CA SER A 269 -44.10 12.35 -20.11
C SER A 269 -43.47 13.67 -20.58
N GLU A 270 -42.27 14.00 -20.11
CA GLU A 270 -41.51 15.18 -20.55
C GLU A 270 -41.01 15.01 -22.00
N GLU A 271 -40.55 13.82 -22.36
CA GLU A 271 -40.13 13.49 -23.74
C GLU A 271 -41.32 13.52 -24.72
N GLU A 272 -42.49 13.04 -24.31
CA GLU A 272 -43.72 13.10 -25.12
C GLU A 272 -44.21 14.54 -25.31
N ALA A 273 -44.11 15.39 -24.28
CA ALA A 273 -44.43 16.81 -24.37
C ALA A 273 -43.49 17.57 -25.31
N GLU A 274 -42.18 17.31 -25.23
CA GLU A 274 -41.19 17.88 -26.16
C GLU A 274 -41.43 17.43 -27.62
N LEU A 275 -41.84 16.17 -27.82
CA LEU A 275 -42.13 15.65 -29.15
C LEU A 275 -43.39 16.30 -29.74
N ALA A 276 -44.41 16.52 -28.90
CA ALA A 276 -45.64 17.21 -29.29
C ALA A 276 -45.37 18.68 -29.69
N GLU A 277 -44.54 19.40 -28.92
CA GLU A 277 -44.15 20.78 -29.25
C GLU A 277 -43.43 20.84 -30.61
N LYS A 278 -42.43 19.97 -30.83
CA LYS A 278 -41.70 19.87 -32.10
C LYS A 278 -42.62 19.55 -33.28
N LEU A 279 -43.63 18.68 -33.08
CA LEU A 279 -44.63 18.37 -34.09
C LEU A 279 -45.51 19.59 -34.42
N THR A 280 -45.96 20.33 -33.42
CA THR A 280 -46.78 21.53 -33.65
C THR A 280 -46.02 22.65 -34.36
N ASP A 281 -44.73 22.80 -34.07
CA ASP A 281 -43.86 23.74 -34.78
C ASP A 281 -43.66 23.36 -36.24
N THR A 282 -43.49 22.06 -36.55
CA THR A 282 -43.38 21.61 -37.95
C THR A 282 -44.66 21.80 -38.75
N LEU A 283 -45.83 21.69 -38.13
CA LEU A 283 -47.13 21.88 -38.78
C LEU A 283 -47.47 23.37 -39.00
N ASN A 284 -47.00 24.27 -38.13
CA ASN A 284 -47.16 25.72 -38.28
C ASN A 284 -46.24 26.34 -39.34
N ILE A 285 -45.23 25.62 -39.82
CA ILE A 285 -44.32 26.09 -40.89
C ILE A 285 -44.88 25.78 -42.29
N THR A 286 -45.93 24.93 -42.40
CA THR A 286 -46.48 24.46 -43.68
C THR A 286 -47.80 25.11 -44.14
N ASN A 287 -48.22 26.22 -43.52
CA ASN A 287 -49.36 27.04 -44.00
C ASN A 287 -48.92 28.44 -44.45
#